data_AF-A0A077R2B5-F1
#
_entry.id   AF-A0A077R2B5-F1
#
_cell.length_a   1.000
_cell.length_b   1.000
_cell.length_c   1.000
_cell.angle_alpha   90.00
_cell.angle_beta   90.00
_cell.angle_gamma   90.00
#
_symmetry.space_group_name_H-M   'P 1'
#
loop_
_entity.id
_entity.type
_entity.pdbx_description
1 polymer ?
#
loop_
_entity_poly.entity_id
_entity_poly.type
_entity_poly.pdbx_seq_one_letter_code
_entity_poly.pdbx_strand_id
1 'polypeptide(L)'
;MTCLNPLKHKPIADSTKKKEKRLERAETQEASLLPTLEIIGEAANLVRTTARIGLISVTLALAVDTTYDCFANQAANRDAGPPRAILPALSLFSFLHKNVVANLSIFYGANPWHWYLTQGIPVLCTIWLPATLFGLITALQKKENGKGRAQTLARDATRSLARLACVTVGVYSLLGHKEFRFLQPLLPVLTILAASGLVASYADEKQNQLETTTSSTLKHLWHTLNMLPIWLRTVLLTFQPIAAMYLITMHGVGQEQIAYELGSIYRSQQQDASSNSSFSSSSGKGVVLEEQEFGQGFGKIHNLGFLMPCHSTPWATHLHDQELVERSWFIQCPPPPSTSEMTTKEREVGYWDQSDFFYHDPIKYLVERFPYNVDTDYPSVSKEYGKLTWIEGEGKGKDVWDKGWRHNWPSHLIMFDSLLREGTRKVGHTRTLKNLLSLKGYREVARYWNTIQHEDARRDGDVVVMAYKGPKSHG
;
A
#
# COMPACT_ATOMS: atom_id res chain seq x y z
N MET A 1 -29.48 35.96 -99.88
CA MET A 1 -29.62 34.90 -98.85
C MET A 1 -28.61 33.83 -99.24
N THR A 2 -27.59 33.47 -98.48
CA THR A 2 -27.58 33.13 -97.05
C THR A 2 -26.12 33.22 -96.53
N CYS A 3 -25.98 33.61 -95.26
CA CYS A 3 -24.71 33.73 -94.52
C CYS A 3 -23.96 32.41 -94.34
N LEU A 4 -22.63 32.46 -94.08
CA LEU A 4 -21.99 31.87 -92.88
C LEU A 4 -20.46 32.10 -92.78
N ASN A 5 -20.10 32.70 -91.65
CA ASN A 5 -18.87 32.77 -90.83
C ASN A 5 -17.48 32.24 -91.29
N PRO A 6 -16.40 32.94 -90.91
CA PRO A 6 -15.06 32.38 -90.75
C PRO A 6 -14.90 31.75 -89.35
N LEU A 7 -13.87 30.92 -89.10
CA LEU A 7 -12.98 30.96 -87.91
C LEU A 7 -12.04 29.73 -87.76
N LYS A 8 -10.75 30.07 -87.66
CA LYS A 8 -9.69 29.62 -86.72
C LYS A 8 -9.15 28.18 -86.74
N HIS A 9 -7.89 28.10 -87.16
CA HIS A 9 -6.88 27.12 -86.72
C HIS A 9 -6.72 27.09 -85.18
N LYS A 10 -6.59 25.89 -84.61
CA LYS A 10 -6.28 25.61 -83.19
C LYS A 10 -4.91 24.90 -83.09
N PRO A 11 -4.05 25.21 -82.11
CA PRO A 11 -2.69 24.66 -82.05
C PRO A 11 -2.63 23.31 -81.30
N ILE A 12 -1.69 22.45 -81.72
CA ILE A 12 -1.49 21.06 -81.23
C ILE A 12 -0.66 21.00 -79.92
N ALA A 13 -0.17 22.12 -79.40
CA ALA A 13 0.81 22.17 -78.30
C ALA A 13 0.27 21.95 -76.86
N ASP A 14 -1.05 21.84 -76.65
CA ASP A 14 -1.65 21.86 -75.30
C ASP A 14 -1.89 20.45 -74.70
N SER A 15 -1.86 19.40 -75.52
CA SER A 15 -2.14 18.02 -75.04
C SER A 15 -0.94 17.33 -74.39
N THR A 16 0.28 17.63 -74.85
CA THR A 16 1.54 17.08 -74.33
C THR A 16 1.89 17.67 -72.96
N LYS A 17 1.79 19.00 -72.79
CA LYS A 17 2.01 19.68 -71.51
C LYS A 17 1.06 19.22 -70.39
N LYS A 18 -0.19 18.88 -70.74
CA LYS A 18 -1.18 18.39 -69.77
C LYS A 18 -0.92 16.94 -69.35
N LYS A 19 -0.25 16.15 -70.19
CA LYS A 19 0.17 14.77 -69.90
C LYS A 19 1.44 14.75 -69.04
N GLU A 20 2.43 15.58 -69.36
CA GLU A 20 3.63 15.80 -68.53
C GLU A 20 3.27 16.30 -67.13
N LYS A 21 2.43 17.33 -67.00
CA LYS A 21 1.95 17.81 -65.68
C LYS A 21 1.19 16.77 -64.86
N ARG A 22 0.56 15.78 -65.50
CA ARG A 22 -0.15 14.69 -64.81
C ARG A 22 0.82 13.61 -64.33
N LEU A 23 1.87 13.32 -65.11
CA LEU A 23 2.95 12.41 -64.75
C LEU A 23 3.82 12.99 -63.63
N GLU A 24 4.24 14.26 -63.73
CA GLU A 24 4.99 14.95 -62.66
C GLU A 24 4.21 14.99 -61.35
N ARG A 25 2.87 15.21 -61.41
CA ARG A 25 2.00 15.24 -60.22
C ARG A 25 1.78 13.85 -59.61
N ALA A 26 1.83 12.80 -60.42
CA ALA A 26 1.78 11.42 -59.93
C ALA A 26 3.10 11.01 -59.28
N GLU A 27 4.25 11.35 -59.89
CA GLU A 27 5.59 11.13 -59.32
C GLU A 27 5.81 11.92 -58.02
N THR A 28 5.36 13.18 -57.92
CA THR A 28 5.46 13.93 -56.65
C THR A 28 4.54 13.38 -55.55
N GLN A 29 3.42 12.75 -55.92
CA GLN A 29 2.49 12.16 -54.96
C GLN A 29 2.96 10.78 -54.47
N GLU A 30 3.59 9.97 -55.32
CA GLU A 30 4.30 8.74 -54.92
C GLU A 30 5.55 9.05 -54.06
N ALA A 31 6.34 10.08 -54.44
CA ALA A 31 7.49 10.53 -53.65
C ALA A 31 7.10 11.11 -52.27
N SER A 32 5.87 11.61 -52.11
CA SER A 32 5.34 12.12 -50.84
C SER A 32 4.84 11.02 -49.88
N LEU A 33 4.50 9.82 -50.39
CA LEU A 33 3.97 8.71 -49.60
C LEU A 33 5.06 7.74 -49.11
N LEU A 34 6.17 7.67 -49.83
CA LEU A 34 7.35 6.88 -49.49
C LEU A 34 7.89 7.16 -48.07
N PRO A 35 8.11 8.42 -47.65
CA PRO A 35 8.58 8.72 -46.30
C PRO A 35 7.57 8.33 -45.22
N THR A 36 6.28 8.41 -45.50
CA THR A 36 5.22 8.05 -44.54
C THR A 36 5.11 6.54 -44.37
N LEU A 37 5.23 5.77 -45.47
CA LEU A 37 5.26 4.32 -45.43
C LEU A 37 6.50 3.77 -44.75
N GLU A 38 7.65 4.43 -44.93
CA GLU A 38 8.90 4.09 -44.25
C GLU A 38 8.79 4.30 -42.74
N ILE A 39 8.26 5.46 -42.30
CA ILE A 39 7.99 5.72 -40.87
C ILE A 39 7.01 4.70 -40.28
N ILE A 40 5.96 4.33 -41.02
CA ILE A 40 5.01 3.30 -40.58
C ILE A 40 5.70 1.93 -40.47
N GLY A 41 6.57 1.59 -41.43
CA GLY A 41 7.35 0.35 -41.43
C GLY A 41 8.34 0.27 -40.27
N GLU A 42 9.08 1.34 -40.02
CA GLU A 42 10.00 1.46 -38.87
C GLU A 42 9.25 1.39 -37.54
N ALA A 43 8.13 2.10 -37.41
CA ALA A 43 7.29 2.04 -36.21
C ALA A 43 6.73 0.64 -35.98
N ALA A 44 6.26 -0.05 -37.03
CA ALA A 44 5.78 -1.42 -36.94
C ALA A 44 6.90 -2.40 -36.53
N ASN A 45 8.10 -2.24 -37.08
CA ASN A 45 9.27 -3.03 -36.69
C ASN A 45 9.69 -2.75 -35.24
N LEU A 46 9.67 -1.49 -34.80
CA LEU A 46 9.97 -1.13 -33.42
C LEU A 46 8.95 -1.74 -32.46
N VAL A 47 7.65 -1.65 -32.76
CA VAL A 47 6.58 -2.28 -31.97
C VAL A 47 6.78 -3.78 -31.91
N ARG A 48 7.04 -4.43 -33.06
CA ARG A 48 7.26 -5.89 -33.13
C ARG A 48 8.49 -6.33 -32.34
N THR A 49 9.58 -5.57 -32.42
CA THR A 49 10.83 -5.86 -31.72
C THR A 49 10.66 -5.66 -30.22
N THR A 50 10.05 -4.54 -29.81
CA THR A 50 9.75 -4.25 -28.40
C THR A 50 8.82 -5.31 -27.81
N ALA A 51 7.78 -5.73 -28.55
CA ALA A 51 6.87 -6.77 -28.11
C ALA A 51 7.57 -8.13 -27.96
N ARG A 52 8.44 -8.50 -28.90
CA ARG A 52 9.24 -9.74 -28.81
C ARG A 52 10.20 -9.72 -27.63
N ILE A 53 10.95 -8.64 -27.46
CA ILE A 53 11.86 -8.47 -26.32
C ILE A 53 11.06 -8.53 -25.01
N GLY A 54 9.95 -7.80 -24.93
CA GLY A 54 9.06 -7.84 -23.76
C GLY A 54 8.56 -9.26 -23.45
N LEU A 55 8.08 -10.00 -24.46
CA LEU A 55 7.58 -11.35 -24.28
C LEU A 55 8.68 -12.33 -23.84
N ILE A 56 9.87 -12.26 -24.46
CA ILE A 56 11.02 -13.09 -24.10
C ILE A 56 11.47 -12.78 -22.67
N SER A 57 11.61 -11.50 -22.32
CA SER A 57 12.02 -11.07 -20.98
C SER A 57 11.02 -11.53 -19.91
N VAL A 58 9.72 -11.40 -20.17
CA VAL A 58 8.67 -11.90 -19.26
C VAL A 58 8.74 -13.41 -19.11
N THR A 59 8.93 -14.14 -20.22
CA THR A 59 9.01 -15.61 -20.21
C THR A 59 10.24 -16.11 -19.45
N LEU A 60 11.40 -15.46 -19.66
CA LEU A 60 12.63 -15.80 -18.95
C LEU A 60 12.54 -15.48 -17.47
N ALA A 61 12.00 -14.30 -17.11
CA ALA A 61 11.77 -13.92 -15.72
C ALA A 61 10.85 -14.92 -15.03
N LEU A 62 9.77 -15.33 -15.69
CA LEU A 62 8.85 -16.37 -15.24
C LEU A 62 9.56 -17.70 -14.98
N ALA A 63 10.41 -18.14 -15.89
CA ALA A 63 11.14 -19.39 -15.76
C ALA A 63 12.12 -19.35 -14.59
N VAL A 64 12.93 -18.30 -14.47
CA VAL A 64 13.93 -18.13 -13.40
C VAL A 64 13.28 -18.04 -12.03
N ASP A 65 12.20 -17.26 -11.91
CA ASP A 65 11.50 -17.10 -10.63
C ASP A 65 10.82 -18.41 -10.20
N THR A 66 10.16 -19.09 -11.14
CA THR A 66 9.53 -20.40 -10.89
C THR A 66 10.55 -21.46 -10.48
N THR A 67 11.73 -21.49 -11.12
CA THR A 67 12.78 -22.46 -10.76
C THR A 67 13.38 -22.14 -9.39
N TYR A 68 13.71 -20.88 -9.12
CA TYR A 68 14.25 -20.44 -7.83
C TYR A 68 13.32 -20.84 -6.68
N ASP A 69 12.03 -20.55 -6.81
CA ASP A 69 11.06 -20.83 -5.76
C ASP A 69 10.77 -22.33 -5.58
N CYS A 70 10.79 -23.11 -6.66
CA CYS A 70 10.77 -24.58 -6.58
C CYS A 70 11.95 -25.12 -5.75
N PHE A 71 13.16 -24.63 -5.99
CA PHE A 71 14.34 -25.06 -5.25
C PHE A 71 14.34 -24.56 -3.78
N ALA A 72 13.93 -23.32 -3.54
CA ALA A 72 13.86 -22.74 -2.20
C ALA A 72 12.82 -23.45 -1.31
N ASN A 73 11.61 -23.73 -1.84
CA ASN A 73 10.57 -24.42 -1.09
C ASN A 73 10.83 -25.93 -0.93
N GLN A 74 11.52 -26.57 -1.87
CA GLN A 74 12.01 -27.95 -1.69
C GLN A 74 13.08 -28.06 -0.60
N ALA A 75 13.91 -27.03 -0.41
CA ALA A 75 14.90 -27.01 0.67
C ALA A 75 14.26 -26.88 2.07
N ALA A 76 13.16 -26.12 2.19
CA ALA A 76 12.47 -25.88 3.46
C ALA A 76 11.57 -27.04 3.93
N ASN A 77 11.10 -27.90 3.02
CA ASN A 77 10.10 -28.94 3.30
C ASN A 77 10.64 -30.39 3.32
N ARG A 78 11.97 -30.60 3.43
CA ARG A 78 12.54 -31.97 3.47
C ARG A 78 11.98 -32.86 4.60
N ASP A 79 11.43 -32.27 5.67
CA ASP A 79 10.89 -33.00 6.83
C ASP A 79 9.35 -33.08 6.88
N ALA A 80 8.62 -32.61 5.85
CA ALA A 80 7.18 -32.42 5.90
C ALA A 80 6.38 -33.16 4.81
N GLY A 81 6.39 -34.50 4.85
CA GLY A 81 5.41 -35.35 4.13
C GLY A 81 5.45 -35.27 2.59
N PRO A 82 4.49 -35.92 1.89
CA PRO A 82 4.51 -35.99 0.43
C PRO A 82 4.36 -34.58 -0.18
N PRO A 83 5.06 -34.30 -1.30
CA PRO A 83 5.14 -32.95 -1.86
C PRO A 83 3.76 -32.50 -2.32
N ARG A 84 3.14 -31.58 -1.57
CA ARG A 84 2.04 -30.77 -2.11
C ARG A 84 2.66 -29.87 -3.17
N ALA A 85 2.12 -29.91 -4.39
CA ALA A 85 2.48 -28.99 -5.45
C ALA A 85 2.05 -27.56 -5.04
N ILE A 86 2.91 -26.87 -4.30
CA ILE A 86 2.70 -25.47 -3.94
C ILE A 86 3.03 -24.67 -5.19
N LEU A 87 2.01 -23.98 -5.72
CA LEU A 87 2.22 -23.02 -6.80
C LEU A 87 3.23 -21.96 -6.32
N PRO A 88 4.25 -21.63 -7.14
CA PRO A 88 5.35 -20.79 -6.69
C PRO A 88 4.85 -19.44 -6.17
N ALA A 89 5.26 -19.06 -4.97
CA ALA A 89 4.76 -17.92 -4.21
C ALA A 89 4.98 -16.58 -4.91
N LEU A 90 6.04 -16.47 -5.72
CA LEU A 90 6.41 -15.26 -6.45
C LEU A 90 6.15 -15.30 -7.96
N SER A 91 5.65 -16.41 -8.50
CA SER A 91 5.46 -16.50 -9.96
C SER A 91 4.35 -15.58 -10.46
N LEU A 92 4.59 -14.92 -11.60
CA LEU A 92 3.57 -14.15 -12.30
C LEU A 92 2.33 -15.01 -12.62
N PHE A 93 2.50 -16.32 -12.81
CA PHE A 93 1.38 -17.25 -13.01
C PHE A 93 0.50 -17.37 -11.74
N SER A 94 1.10 -17.62 -10.58
CA SER A 94 0.39 -17.63 -9.29
C SER A 94 -0.25 -16.28 -9.00
N PHE A 95 0.45 -15.19 -9.32
CA PHE A 95 -0.09 -13.84 -9.18
C PHE A 95 -1.32 -13.62 -10.07
N LEU A 96 -1.24 -13.97 -11.35
CA LEU A 96 -2.36 -13.84 -12.29
C LEU A 96 -3.54 -14.73 -11.87
N HIS A 97 -3.27 -15.98 -11.50
CA HIS A 97 -4.32 -16.88 -11.03
C HIS A 97 -4.99 -16.34 -9.76
N LYS A 98 -4.22 -15.94 -8.73
CA LYS A 98 -4.80 -15.47 -7.45
C LYS A 98 -5.48 -14.09 -7.57
N ASN A 99 -4.88 -13.16 -8.30
CA ASN A 99 -5.37 -11.77 -8.35
C ASN A 99 -6.37 -11.52 -9.48
N VAL A 100 -6.22 -12.19 -10.64
CA VAL A 100 -7.10 -11.99 -11.80
C VAL A 100 -8.18 -13.05 -11.89
N VAL A 101 -7.81 -14.34 -11.81
CA VAL A 101 -8.78 -15.45 -11.99
C VAL A 101 -9.60 -15.68 -10.72
N ALA A 102 -8.93 -15.90 -9.58
CA ALA A 102 -9.57 -16.09 -8.28
C ALA A 102 -10.07 -14.77 -7.66
N ASN A 103 -9.70 -13.64 -8.26
CA ASN A 103 -10.20 -12.31 -7.94
C ASN A 103 -10.17 -11.97 -6.43
N LEU A 104 -9.12 -12.42 -5.75
CA LEU A 104 -8.98 -12.31 -4.29
C LEU A 104 -9.10 -10.87 -3.80
N SER A 105 -8.68 -9.91 -4.63
CA SER A 105 -8.71 -8.49 -4.30
C SER A 105 -10.11 -7.95 -3.98
N ILE A 106 -11.19 -8.53 -4.54
CA ILE A 106 -12.58 -8.11 -4.24
C ILE A 106 -12.95 -8.38 -2.78
N PHE A 107 -12.32 -9.37 -2.13
CA PHE A 107 -12.53 -9.63 -0.70
C PHE A 107 -12.22 -8.40 0.16
N TYR A 108 -11.22 -7.61 -0.24
CA TYR A 108 -10.82 -6.38 0.44
C TYR A 108 -11.68 -5.17 0.04
N GLY A 109 -12.81 -5.40 -0.63
CA GLY A 109 -13.77 -4.39 -1.07
C GLY A 109 -13.71 -4.13 -2.57
N ALA A 110 -14.85 -3.71 -3.12
CA ALA A 110 -14.97 -3.29 -4.52
C ALA A 110 -15.36 -1.82 -4.59
N ASN A 111 -14.79 -1.11 -5.57
CA ASN A 111 -15.04 0.31 -5.78
C ASN A 111 -15.60 0.55 -7.19
N PRO A 112 -16.52 1.53 -7.36
CA PRO A 112 -17.09 1.83 -8.67
C PRO A 112 -16.01 2.22 -9.68
N TRP A 113 -16.30 2.09 -10.98
CA TRP A 113 -15.32 2.36 -12.04
C TRP A 113 -14.75 3.80 -11.96
N HIS A 114 -15.57 4.78 -11.58
CA HIS A 114 -15.17 6.19 -11.49
C HIS A 114 -14.35 6.52 -10.23
N TRP A 115 -14.13 5.58 -9.32
CA TRP A 115 -13.50 5.85 -8.02
C TRP A 115 -12.14 6.55 -8.13
N TYR A 116 -11.31 6.15 -9.09
CA TYR A 116 -10.03 6.82 -9.32
C TYR A 116 -10.19 8.27 -9.81
N LEU A 117 -11.24 8.57 -10.57
CA LEU A 117 -11.53 9.94 -11.02
C LEU A 117 -12.11 10.80 -9.90
N THR A 118 -13.03 10.25 -9.11
CA THR A 118 -13.78 10.99 -8.09
C THR A 118 -13.09 11.06 -6.73
N GLN A 119 -12.19 10.12 -6.43
CA GLN A 119 -11.49 10.03 -5.14
C GLN A 119 -9.98 9.88 -5.30
N GLY A 120 -9.53 8.95 -6.15
CA GLY A 120 -8.10 8.69 -6.36
C GLY A 120 -7.31 9.94 -6.73
N ILE A 121 -7.56 10.50 -7.92
CA ILE A 121 -6.87 11.70 -8.42
C ILE A 121 -7.02 12.90 -7.48
N PRO A 122 -8.22 13.21 -6.93
CA PRO A 122 -8.35 14.24 -5.90
C PRO A 122 -7.45 14.04 -4.67
N VAL A 123 -7.36 12.82 -4.14
CA VAL A 123 -6.50 12.52 -2.98
C VAL A 123 -5.03 12.59 -3.34
N LEU A 124 -4.62 12.07 -4.51
CA LEU A 124 -3.21 12.12 -4.93
C LEU A 124 -2.75 13.54 -5.25
N CYS A 125 -3.60 14.36 -5.88
CA CYS A 125 -3.27 15.73 -6.25
C CYS A 125 -3.48 16.72 -5.10
N THR A 126 -4.31 16.39 -4.11
CA THR A 126 -4.71 17.25 -2.98
C THR A 126 -5.04 18.68 -3.44
N ILE A 127 -4.32 19.66 -2.92
CA ILE A 127 -4.47 21.10 -3.18
C ILE A 127 -4.03 21.49 -4.59
N TRP A 128 -3.22 20.66 -5.25
CA TRP A 128 -2.71 20.88 -6.60
C TRP A 128 -3.65 20.34 -7.69
N LEU A 129 -4.80 19.77 -7.31
CA LEU A 129 -5.77 19.23 -8.26
C LEU A 129 -6.16 20.23 -9.35
N PRO A 130 -6.54 21.49 -9.06
CA PRO A 130 -6.93 22.43 -10.12
C PRO A 130 -5.79 22.70 -11.11
N ALA A 131 -4.58 22.94 -10.60
CA ALA A 131 -3.40 23.15 -11.43
C ALA A 131 -3.09 21.92 -12.30
N THR A 132 -3.23 20.72 -11.74
CA THR A 132 -3.04 19.46 -12.48
C THR A 132 -4.04 19.33 -13.62
N LEU A 133 -5.32 19.65 -13.37
CA LEU A 133 -6.37 19.60 -14.39
C LEU A 133 -6.12 20.63 -15.50
N PHE A 134 -5.73 21.87 -15.16
CA PHE A 134 -5.34 22.86 -16.16
C PHE A 134 -4.15 22.39 -17.01
N GLY A 135 -3.12 21.83 -16.37
CA GLY A 135 -1.96 21.25 -17.08
C GLY A 135 -2.37 20.11 -18.01
N LEU A 136 -3.24 19.21 -17.54
CA LEU A 136 -3.76 18.10 -18.33
C LEU A 136 -4.53 18.59 -19.55
N ILE A 137 -5.48 19.52 -19.35
CA ILE A 137 -6.31 20.07 -20.42
C ILE A 137 -5.45 20.80 -21.46
N THR A 138 -4.50 21.63 -21.01
CA THR A 138 -3.61 22.41 -21.90
C THR A 138 -2.62 21.54 -22.67
N ALA A 139 -2.14 20.45 -22.07
CA ALA A 139 -1.30 19.45 -22.73
C ALA A 139 -2.08 18.69 -23.84
N LEU A 140 -3.38 18.45 -23.65
CA LEU A 140 -4.21 17.71 -24.59
C LEU A 140 -4.81 18.58 -25.72
N GLN A 141 -5.20 19.83 -25.42
CA GLN A 141 -5.97 20.68 -26.34
C GLN A 141 -5.13 21.52 -27.33
N LYS A 142 -3.99 22.07 -26.91
CA LYS A 142 -3.35 23.15 -27.68
C LYS A 142 -2.54 22.60 -28.87
N LYS A 143 -3.01 22.95 -30.08
CA LYS A 143 -2.48 22.56 -31.40
C LYS A 143 -1.11 23.20 -31.66
N GLU A 144 -0.27 22.54 -32.45
CA GLU A 144 1.02 23.06 -32.91
C GLU A 144 0.83 24.40 -33.62
N ASN A 145 1.14 25.50 -32.94
CA ASN A 145 1.43 26.76 -33.62
C ASN A 145 2.95 26.88 -33.60
N GLY A 146 3.56 26.84 -34.78
CA GLY A 146 5.01 26.71 -35.00
C GLY A 146 5.86 27.64 -34.14
N LYS A 147 6.32 27.12 -33.00
CA LYS A 147 7.38 27.71 -32.17
C LYS A 147 8.55 26.71 -32.12
N GLY A 148 9.76 27.20 -31.83
CA GLY A 148 11.02 26.48 -32.08
C GLY A 148 11.15 25.07 -31.49
N ARG A 149 12.07 24.27 -32.06
CA ARG A 149 12.27 22.82 -31.81
C ARG A 149 12.29 22.40 -30.32
N ALA A 150 12.89 23.21 -29.44
CA ALA A 150 12.95 22.92 -28.00
C ALA A 150 11.58 23.02 -27.30
N GLN A 151 10.74 23.98 -27.68
CA GLN A 151 9.39 24.14 -27.14
C GLN A 151 8.45 23.05 -27.64
N THR A 152 8.64 22.58 -28.88
CA THR A 152 7.92 21.43 -29.44
C THR A 152 8.23 20.16 -28.66
N LEU A 153 9.51 19.84 -28.43
CA LEU A 153 9.93 18.66 -27.65
C LEU A 153 9.36 18.64 -26.22
N ALA A 154 9.44 19.76 -25.51
CA ALA A 154 8.88 19.87 -24.16
C ALA A 154 7.35 19.68 -24.14
N ARG A 155 6.67 20.17 -25.19
CA ARG A 155 5.22 20.02 -25.36
C ARG A 155 4.83 18.58 -25.70
N ASP A 156 5.63 17.89 -26.50
CA ASP A 156 5.42 16.48 -26.83
C ASP A 156 5.61 15.58 -25.60
N ALA A 157 6.60 15.89 -24.75
CA ALA A 157 6.80 15.23 -23.47
C ALA A 157 5.59 15.39 -22.55
N THR A 158 5.15 16.62 -22.29
CA THR A 158 3.97 16.89 -21.43
C THR A 158 2.68 16.27 -21.97
N ARG A 159 2.49 16.24 -23.30
CA ARG A 159 1.37 15.55 -23.94
C ARG A 159 1.45 14.03 -23.78
N SER A 160 2.64 13.45 -23.88
CA SER A 160 2.86 12.02 -23.66
C SER A 160 2.60 11.63 -22.21
N LEU A 161 3.04 12.46 -21.26
CA LEU A 161 2.77 12.33 -19.83
C LEU A 161 1.27 12.42 -19.51
N ALA A 162 0.55 13.38 -20.10
CA ALA A 162 -0.91 13.50 -19.97
C ALA A 162 -1.63 12.24 -20.47
N ARG A 163 -1.23 11.73 -21.64
CA ARG A 163 -1.78 10.48 -22.20
C ARG A 163 -1.50 9.28 -21.30
N LEU A 164 -0.27 9.17 -20.77
CA LEU A 164 0.11 8.12 -19.84
C LEU A 164 -0.80 8.15 -18.59
N ALA A 165 -0.98 9.31 -17.97
CA ALA A 165 -1.87 9.46 -16.82
C ALA A 165 -3.31 9.05 -17.15
N CYS A 166 -3.87 9.52 -18.28
CA CYS A 166 -5.22 9.15 -18.69
C CYS A 166 -5.38 7.65 -18.96
N VAL A 167 -4.41 7.03 -19.65
CA VAL A 167 -4.45 5.59 -19.96
C VAL A 167 -4.33 4.78 -18.69
N THR A 168 -3.38 5.08 -17.80
CA THR A 168 -3.20 4.35 -16.54
C THR A 168 -4.46 4.45 -15.67
N VAL A 169 -5.01 5.66 -15.49
CA VAL A 169 -6.27 5.84 -14.74
C VAL A 169 -7.41 5.10 -15.41
N GLY A 170 -7.54 5.17 -16.73
CA GLY A 170 -8.60 4.48 -17.49
C GLY A 170 -8.53 2.96 -17.36
N VAL A 171 -7.35 2.37 -17.55
CA VAL A 171 -7.13 0.92 -17.42
C VAL A 171 -7.36 0.46 -16.00
N TYR A 172 -6.79 1.15 -15.00
CA TYR A 172 -6.94 0.75 -13.60
C TYR A 172 -8.38 0.94 -13.11
N SER A 173 -9.15 1.86 -13.70
CA SER A 173 -10.58 2.04 -13.39
C SER A 173 -11.43 0.80 -13.72
N LEU A 174 -10.96 -0.08 -14.59
CA LEU A 174 -11.61 -1.35 -14.93
C LEU A 174 -11.43 -2.43 -13.85
N LEU A 175 -10.51 -2.25 -12.91
CA LEU A 175 -10.28 -3.21 -11.82
C LEU A 175 -11.40 -3.11 -10.78
N GLY A 176 -11.90 -4.25 -10.27
CA GLY A 176 -12.94 -4.27 -9.24
C GLY A 176 -12.44 -3.68 -7.91
N HIS A 177 -11.29 -4.16 -7.44
CA HIS A 177 -10.58 -3.61 -6.30
C HIS A 177 -9.70 -2.43 -6.70
N LYS A 178 -9.66 -1.39 -5.87
CA LYS A 178 -8.93 -0.15 -6.13
C LYS A 178 -8.31 0.37 -4.85
N GLU A 179 -7.07 0.86 -4.96
CA GLU A 179 -6.33 1.42 -3.84
C GLU A 179 -5.53 2.65 -4.30
N PHE A 180 -5.34 3.62 -3.40
CA PHE A 180 -4.54 4.81 -3.70
C PHE A 180 -3.11 4.47 -4.14
N ARG A 181 -2.50 3.45 -3.52
CA ARG A 181 -1.12 3.02 -3.84
C ARG A 181 -0.94 2.57 -5.29
N PHE A 182 -2.00 2.08 -5.95
CA PHE A 182 -1.90 1.68 -7.36
C PHE A 182 -1.69 2.89 -8.28
N LEU A 183 -2.23 4.06 -7.94
CA LEU A 183 -1.99 5.30 -8.69
C LEU A 183 -0.75 6.08 -8.23
N GLN A 184 -0.14 5.72 -7.10
CA GLN A 184 1.01 6.44 -6.54
C GLN A 184 2.19 6.60 -7.52
N PRO A 185 2.50 5.65 -8.42
CA PRO A 185 3.50 5.84 -9.45
C PRO A 185 3.21 7.00 -10.42
N LEU A 186 1.97 7.49 -10.51
CA LEU A 186 1.61 8.67 -11.31
C LEU A 186 1.91 10.00 -10.62
N LEU A 187 2.25 10.03 -9.32
CA LEU A 187 2.52 11.28 -8.61
C LEU A 187 3.53 12.19 -9.33
N PRO A 188 4.69 11.71 -9.82
CA PRO A 188 5.64 12.56 -10.56
C PRO A 188 5.04 13.14 -11.85
N VAL A 189 4.18 12.37 -12.54
CA VAL A 189 3.52 12.81 -13.77
C VAL A 189 2.50 13.90 -13.44
N LEU A 190 1.68 13.68 -12.42
CA LEU A 190 0.66 14.62 -11.97
C LEU A 190 1.28 15.92 -11.45
N THR A 191 2.42 15.88 -10.75
CA THR A 191 3.13 17.08 -10.29
C THR A 191 3.74 17.88 -11.43
N ILE A 192 4.30 17.23 -12.46
CA ILE A 192 4.76 17.92 -13.68
C ILE A 192 3.59 18.61 -14.38
N LEU A 193 2.46 17.92 -14.52
CA LEU A 193 1.25 18.51 -15.09
C LEU A 193 0.75 19.69 -14.24
N ALA A 194 0.75 19.56 -12.92
CA ALA A 194 0.41 20.65 -12.01
C ALA A 194 1.30 21.88 -12.25
N ALA A 195 2.62 21.70 -12.26
CA ALA A 195 3.58 22.78 -12.51
C ALA A 195 3.33 23.46 -13.87
N SER A 196 3.08 22.67 -14.93
CA SER A 196 2.76 23.22 -16.24
C SER A 196 1.46 24.03 -16.26
N GLY A 197 0.42 23.55 -15.56
CA GLY A 197 -0.85 24.24 -15.43
C GLY A 197 -0.74 25.52 -14.60
N LEU A 198 0.10 25.52 -13.56
CA LEU A 198 0.39 26.71 -12.76
C LEU A 198 1.04 27.82 -13.58
N VAL A 199 2.05 27.48 -14.38
CA VAL A 199 2.72 28.44 -15.27
C VAL A 199 1.73 28.98 -16.30
N ALA A 200 0.98 28.10 -16.97
CA ALA A 200 0.05 28.50 -18.02
C ALA A 200 -1.16 29.29 -17.50
N SER A 201 -1.62 29.05 -16.27
CA SER A 201 -2.84 29.66 -15.73
C SER A 201 -2.59 30.88 -14.84
N TYR A 202 -1.46 30.95 -14.14
CA TYR A 202 -1.23 31.98 -13.11
C TYR A 202 0.00 32.85 -13.36
N ALA A 203 0.96 32.41 -14.19
CA ALA A 203 2.20 33.16 -14.45
C ALA A 203 2.20 33.95 -15.77
N ASP A 204 1.38 33.57 -16.75
CA ASP A 204 1.41 34.12 -18.12
C ASP A 204 1.14 35.64 -18.19
N GLU A 205 0.35 36.19 -17.25
CA GLU A 205 -0.04 37.61 -17.27
C GLU A 205 0.97 38.55 -16.56
N LYS A 206 1.82 38.03 -15.66
CA LYS A 206 2.78 38.82 -14.86
C LYS A 206 4.24 38.67 -15.27
N GLN A 207 4.57 37.73 -16.14
CA GLN A 207 5.94 37.50 -16.61
C GLN A 207 6.44 38.59 -17.58
N ASN A 208 5.53 39.29 -18.27
CA ASN A 208 5.86 40.41 -19.14
C ASN A 208 6.31 41.69 -18.41
N GLN A 209 6.28 41.72 -17.07
CA GLN A 209 6.67 42.90 -16.28
C GLN A 209 8.01 42.79 -15.55
N LEU A 210 8.69 41.64 -15.59
CA LEU A 210 9.81 41.39 -14.68
C LEU A 210 11.07 40.90 -15.41
N GLU A 211 11.69 41.80 -16.16
CA GLU A 211 13.10 41.66 -16.53
C GLU A 211 14.01 42.33 -15.50
N THR A 212 15.03 41.58 -15.09
CA THR A 212 16.31 42.01 -14.49
C THR A 212 16.30 42.56 -13.06
N THR A 213 16.45 41.66 -12.08
CA THR A 213 17.38 41.89 -10.95
C THR A 213 17.77 40.57 -10.30
N THR A 214 19.06 40.42 -9.96
CA THR A 214 19.58 39.31 -9.14
C THR A 214 18.98 39.40 -7.74
N SER A 215 17.79 38.84 -7.57
CA SER A 215 17.09 38.86 -6.29
C SER A 215 17.47 37.62 -5.47
N SER A 216 17.53 37.76 -4.15
CA SER A 216 17.77 36.62 -3.26
C SER A 216 16.70 35.56 -3.45
N THR A 217 17.05 34.28 -3.25
CA THR A 217 16.14 33.13 -3.41
C THR A 217 14.82 33.31 -2.64
N LEU A 218 14.88 33.98 -1.48
CA LEU A 218 13.71 34.32 -0.66
C LEU A 218 12.77 35.33 -1.34
N LYS A 219 13.30 36.34 -2.05
CA LYS A 219 12.50 37.29 -2.81
C LYS A 219 11.80 36.60 -3.98
N HIS A 220 12.50 35.71 -4.67
CA HIS A 220 11.88 34.89 -5.73
C HIS A 220 10.76 33.99 -5.19
N LEU A 221 10.96 33.32 -4.07
CA LEU A 221 9.95 32.46 -3.43
C LEU A 221 8.72 33.27 -2.99
N TRP A 222 8.94 34.40 -2.32
CA TRP A 222 7.86 35.27 -1.86
C TRP A 222 7.06 35.82 -3.05
N HIS A 223 7.74 36.15 -4.15
CA HIS A 223 7.07 36.62 -5.35
C HIS A 223 6.25 35.52 -6.03
N THR A 224 6.79 34.30 -6.13
CA THR A 224 6.05 33.14 -6.69
C THR A 224 4.81 32.80 -5.87
N LEU A 225 4.90 32.83 -4.53
CA LEU A 225 3.75 32.65 -3.65
C LEU A 225 2.66 33.72 -3.86
N ASN A 226 3.06 34.96 -4.16
CA ASN A 226 2.13 36.06 -4.46
C ASN A 226 1.55 36.05 -5.89
N MET A 227 2.05 35.17 -6.77
CA MET A 227 1.41 34.91 -8.06
C MET A 227 0.22 33.96 -7.94
N LEU A 228 0.16 33.16 -6.87
CA LEU A 228 -0.92 32.21 -6.65
C LEU A 228 -2.23 32.92 -6.27
N PRO A 229 -3.39 32.38 -6.66
CA PRO A 229 -4.68 32.93 -6.23
C PRO A 229 -4.81 32.84 -4.71
N ILE A 230 -5.53 33.81 -4.13
CA ILE A 230 -5.62 33.99 -2.66
C ILE A 230 -6.01 32.70 -1.96
N TRP A 231 -6.98 31.95 -2.48
CA TRP A 231 -7.43 30.69 -1.88
C TRP A 231 -6.30 29.64 -1.82
N LEU A 232 -5.53 29.46 -2.91
CA LEU A 232 -4.46 28.47 -2.98
C LEU A 232 -3.30 28.87 -2.06
N ARG A 233 -2.98 30.16 -2.03
CA ARG A 233 -2.00 30.73 -1.10
C ARG A 233 -2.43 30.51 0.35
N THR A 234 -3.69 30.77 0.68
CA THR A 234 -4.22 30.53 2.03
C THR A 234 -4.09 29.06 2.41
N VAL A 235 -4.54 28.13 1.55
CA VAL A 235 -4.45 26.68 1.82
C VAL A 235 -2.99 26.22 2.01
N LEU A 236 -2.07 26.66 1.15
CA LEU A 236 -0.65 26.32 1.23
C LEU A 236 0.05 26.84 2.48
N LEU A 237 -0.34 28.03 2.96
CA LEU A 237 0.32 28.68 4.09
C LEU A 237 -0.34 28.38 5.43
N THR A 238 -1.58 27.86 5.45
CA THR A 238 -2.30 27.55 6.69
C THR A 238 -2.64 26.08 6.83
N PHE A 239 -3.53 25.55 5.98
CA PHE A 239 -4.09 24.21 6.15
C PHE A 239 -3.05 23.11 5.89
N GLN A 240 -2.28 23.23 4.81
CA GLN A 240 -1.33 22.19 4.40
C GLN A 240 -0.22 21.96 5.44
N PRO A 241 0.45 22.98 6.01
CA PRO A 241 1.46 22.77 7.04
C PRO A 241 0.87 22.16 8.31
N ILE A 242 -0.34 22.59 8.72
CA ILE A 242 -1.02 22.02 9.89
C ILE A 242 -1.33 20.54 9.68
N ALA A 243 -1.92 20.18 8.52
CA ALA A 243 -2.23 18.80 8.20
C ALA A 243 -0.96 17.94 8.07
N ALA A 244 0.09 18.46 7.43
CA ALA A 244 1.37 17.76 7.30
C ALA A 244 2.03 17.53 8.67
N MET A 245 2.09 18.55 9.52
CA MET A 245 2.61 18.42 10.89
C MET A 245 1.81 17.39 11.67
N TYR A 246 0.47 17.47 11.64
CA TYR A 246 -0.37 16.51 12.34
C TYR A 246 -0.14 15.06 11.85
N LEU A 247 -0.10 14.83 10.53
CA LEU A 247 0.09 13.48 9.98
C LEU A 247 1.50 12.92 10.20
N ILE A 248 2.52 13.78 10.29
CA ILE A 248 3.92 13.35 10.46
C ILE A 248 4.29 13.19 11.95
N THR A 249 3.77 14.05 12.83
CA THR A 249 4.21 14.09 14.24
C THR A 249 3.19 13.56 15.23
N MET A 250 1.93 13.44 14.81
CA MET A 250 0.87 12.93 15.67
C MET A 250 0.37 11.61 15.10
N HIS A 251 -0.43 11.64 14.03
CA HIS A 251 -1.22 10.49 13.57
C HIS A 251 -0.41 9.21 13.36
N GLY A 252 -0.79 8.13 14.06
CA GLY A 252 -0.17 6.80 13.89
C GLY A 252 1.16 6.60 14.61
N VAL A 253 1.68 7.60 15.34
CA VAL A 253 2.97 7.50 16.04
C VAL A 253 3.00 6.35 17.05
N GLY A 254 1.98 6.19 17.90
CA GLY A 254 1.96 5.10 18.89
C GLY A 254 1.91 3.71 18.26
N GLN A 255 1.30 3.56 17.08
CA GLN A 255 1.24 2.30 16.35
C GLN A 255 2.60 1.89 15.79
N GLU A 256 3.42 2.85 15.37
CA GLU A 256 4.77 2.65 14.87
C GLU A 256 5.78 2.45 16.01
N GLN A 257 5.75 3.36 16.99
CA GLN A 257 6.73 3.45 18.08
C GLN A 257 6.72 2.23 19.00
N ILE A 258 5.54 1.68 19.29
CA ILE A 258 5.41 0.59 20.27
C ILE A 258 6.19 -0.67 19.86
N ALA A 259 6.12 -1.08 18.60
CA ALA A 259 6.81 -2.28 18.14
C ALA A 259 8.34 -2.08 18.18
N TYR A 260 8.79 -0.87 17.84
CA TYR A 260 10.20 -0.52 17.91
C TYR A 260 10.74 -0.53 19.35
N GLU A 261 10.03 0.13 20.28
CA GLU A 261 10.45 0.21 21.68
C GLU A 261 10.45 -1.15 22.38
N LEU A 262 9.40 -1.96 22.19
CA LEU A 262 9.34 -3.30 22.76
C LEU A 262 10.48 -4.19 22.25
N GLY A 263 10.79 -4.10 20.95
CA GLY A 263 11.95 -4.78 20.37
C GLY A 263 13.27 -4.28 20.96
N SER A 264 13.41 -2.97 21.14
CA SER A 264 14.61 -2.37 21.72
C SER A 264 14.85 -2.82 23.17
N ILE A 265 13.79 -2.84 23.99
CA ILE A 265 13.84 -3.30 25.38
C ILE A 265 14.21 -4.79 25.44
N TYR A 266 13.63 -5.63 24.57
CA TYR A 266 13.99 -7.05 24.53
C TYR A 266 15.46 -7.25 24.16
N ARG A 267 15.97 -6.51 23.15
CA ARG A 267 17.39 -6.61 22.76
C ARG A 267 18.34 -6.16 23.86
N SER A 268 18.02 -5.10 24.59
CA SER A 268 18.86 -4.68 25.74
C SER A 268 18.88 -5.78 26.81
N GLN A 269 17.73 -6.38 27.13
CA GLN A 269 17.63 -7.52 28.07
C GLN A 269 18.55 -8.69 27.68
N GLN A 270 18.71 -8.98 26.38
CA GLN A 270 19.60 -10.04 25.91
C GLN A 270 21.09 -9.66 26.03
N GLN A 271 21.43 -8.39 25.78
CA GLN A 271 22.78 -7.88 25.96
C GLN A 271 23.21 -7.95 27.43
N ASP A 272 22.34 -7.56 28.36
CA ASP A 272 22.63 -7.57 29.79
C ASP A 272 22.73 -9.00 30.36
N ALA A 273 21.98 -9.94 29.81
CA ALA A 273 22.13 -11.35 30.15
C ALA A 273 23.50 -11.89 29.68
N SER A 274 23.96 -11.48 28.49
CA SER A 274 25.24 -11.91 27.95
C SER A 274 26.45 -11.33 28.70
N SER A 275 26.40 -10.04 29.07
CA SER A 275 27.47 -9.38 29.83
C SER A 275 27.62 -9.97 31.24
N ASN A 276 26.51 -10.21 31.93
CA ASN A 276 26.51 -10.81 33.26
C ASN A 276 26.97 -12.28 33.27
N SER A 277 26.71 -13.04 32.19
CA SER A 277 27.20 -14.41 32.04
C SER A 277 28.73 -14.51 31.90
N SER A 278 29.39 -13.44 31.42
CA SER A 278 30.84 -13.38 31.27
C SER A 278 31.59 -12.99 32.55
N PHE A 279 30.89 -12.45 33.56
CA PHE A 279 31.49 -12.00 34.84
C PHE A 279 31.19 -12.94 36.02
N SER A 280 30.32 -13.94 35.88
CA SER A 280 29.91 -14.82 37.00
C SER A 280 30.89 -15.96 37.34
N SER A 281 32.17 -15.84 37.00
CA SER A 281 33.22 -16.80 37.39
C SER A 281 33.88 -16.50 38.73
N SER A 282 33.35 -15.56 39.53
CA SER A 282 33.83 -15.34 40.89
C SER A 282 32.74 -14.84 41.84
N SER A 283 32.16 -15.79 42.58
CA SER A 283 31.75 -15.69 43.99
C SER A 283 30.77 -14.59 44.43
N GLY A 284 29.54 -15.01 44.76
CA GLY A 284 28.86 -14.54 45.98
C GLY A 284 27.73 -13.52 45.83
N LYS A 285 26.52 -13.94 46.24
CA LYS A 285 25.28 -13.16 46.47
C LYS A 285 24.68 -12.48 45.25
N GLY A 286 23.70 -13.16 44.64
CA GLY A 286 22.80 -12.60 43.64
C GLY A 286 22.03 -11.41 44.21
N VAL A 287 22.43 -10.22 43.78
CA VAL A 287 21.61 -9.02 43.85
C VAL A 287 20.63 -9.13 42.71
N VAL A 288 19.33 -9.19 43.03
CA VAL A 288 18.26 -8.99 42.07
C VAL A 288 18.48 -7.59 41.49
N LEU A 289 18.88 -7.50 40.22
CA LEU A 289 18.96 -6.24 39.50
C LEU A 289 17.51 -5.79 39.27
N GLU A 290 17.01 -5.03 40.25
CA GLU A 290 15.60 -4.74 40.47
C GLU A 290 15.23 -3.41 39.79
N GLU A 291 14.24 -3.49 38.89
CA GLU A 291 13.35 -2.41 38.41
C GLU A 291 13.90 -1.17 37.67
N GLN A 292 15.19 -0.85 37.72
CA GLN A 292 15.68 0.45 37.21
C GLN A 292 15.99 0.53 35.70
N GLU A 293 16.27 -0.58 35.01
CA GLU A 293 16.65 -0.55 33.58
C GLU A 293 15.47 -0.41 32.60
N PHE A 294 14.29 -0.87 32.98
CA PHE A 294 13.14 -0.98 32.06
C PHE A 294 12.02 0.03 32.35
N GLY A 295 12.27 0.99 33.26
CA GLY A 295 11.24 1.83 33.86
C GLY A 295 10.46 1.07 34.94
N GLN A 296 10.10 1.78 36.02
CA GLN A 296 9.37 1.19 37.14
C GLN A 296 8.08 0.53 36.64
N GLY A 297 7.91 -0.76 36.92
CA GLY A 297 6.70 -1.49 36.61
C GLY A 297 6.67 -2.19 35.25
N PHE A 298 7.66 -2.05 34.35
CA PHE A 298 7.62 -2.77 33.06
C PHE A 298 7.92 -4.27 33.20
N GLY A 299 9.04 -4.64 33.84
CA GLY A 299 9.47 -6.04 34.01
C GLY A 299 10.12 -6.64 32.77
N LYS A 300 10.44 -7.95 32.78
CA LYS A 300 11.15 -8.62 31.67
C LYS A 300 10.20 -9.01 30.52
N ILE A 301 10.60 -8.77 29.28
CA ILE A 301 9.86 -9.22 28.09
C ILE A 301 10.28 -10.65 27.77
N HIS A 302 9.31 -11.55 27.62
CA HIS A 302 9.52 -12.93 27.19
C HIS A 302 8.84 -13.20 25.84
N ASN A 303 7.63 -12.67 25.66
CA ASN A 303 6.88 -12.68 24.43
C ASN A 303 5.79 -11.60 24.47
N LEU A 304 5.23 -11.30 23.30
CA LEU A 304 4.22 -10.27 23.11
C LEU A 304 2.95 -10.88 22.52
N GLY A 305 1.78 -10.40 22.96
CA GLY A 305 0.49 -10.70 22.35
C GLY A 305 -0.23 -9.43 21.93
N PHE A 306 -0.51 -9.27 20.64
CA PHE A 306 -1.19 -8.11 20.10
C PHE A 306 -2.67 -8.42 19.89
N LEU A 307 -3.50 -7.87 20.78
CA LEU A 307 -4.98 -7.91 20.73
C LEU A 307 -5.49 -6.66 20.00
N MET A 308 -5.06 -6.51 18.76
CA MET A 308 -5.36 -5.35 17.92
C MET A 308 -5.98 -5.83 16.61
N PRO A 309 -6.76 -5.00 15.90
CA PRO A 309 -7.13 -5.32 14.54
C PRO A 309 -5.86 -5.54 13.71
N CYS A 310 -5.94 -6.40 12.70
CA CYS A 310 -4.82 -6.65 11.82
C CYS A 310 -4.21 -5.40 11.22
N HIS A 311 -2.91 -5.47 10.94
CA HIS A 311 -2.14 -4.38 10.31
C HIS A 311 -2.19 -3.06 11.09
N SER A 312 -2.47 -3.12 12.39
CA SER A 312 -2.42 -1.96 13.27
C SER A 312 -1.00 -1.58 13.68
N THR A 313 -0.01 -2.47 13.61
CA THR A 313 1.39 -2.18 13.95
C THR A 313 2.32 -2.89 12.96
N PRO A 314 3.55 -2.38 12.74
CA PRO A 314 4.46 -2.92 11.73
C PRO A 314 5.19 -4.25 12.11
N TRP A 315 4.79 -4.93 13.19
CA TRP A 315 5.26 -6.26 13.60
C TRP A 315 6.79 -6.47 13.45
N ALA A 316 7.20 -7.46 12.64
CA ALA A 316 8.59 -7.93 12.53
C ALA A 316 9.55 -6.86 11.99
N THR A 317 9.07 -5.92 11.18
CA THR A 317 9.94 -4.88 10.62
C THR A 317 10.39 -3.86 11.66
N HIS A 318 9.71 -3.80 12.82
CA HIS A 318 10.08 -2.89 13.92
C HIS A 318 10.52 -3.64 15.17
N LEU A 319 10.03 -4.87 15.39
CA LEU A 319 10.52 -5.71 16.48
C LEU A 319 12.00 -6.08 16.30
N HIS A 320 12.49 -6.24 15.06
CA HIS A 320 13.91 -6.46 14.73
C HIS A 320 14.62 -7.57 15.54
N ASP A 321 13.91 -8.63 15.90
CA ASP A 321 14.47 -9.80 16.59
C ASP A 321 13.69 -11.06 16.20
N GLN A 322 14.38 -12.09 15.69
CA GLN A 322 13.72 -13.30 15.18
C GLN A 322 13.10 -14.12 16.31
N GLU A 323 13.79 -14.29 17.44
CA GLU A 323 13.29 -15.10 18.55
C GLU A 323 12.04 -14.45 19.15
N LEU A 324 12.07 -13.14 19.38
CA LEU A 324 10.92 -12.39 19.89
C LEU A 324 9.73 -12.52 18.95
N VAL A 325 9.94 -12.40 17.63
CA VAL A 325 8.90 -12.54 16.62
C VAL A 325 8.28 -13.94 16.63
N GLU A 326 9.11 -15.00 16.71
CA GLU A 326 8.64 -16.39 16.71
C GLU A 326 7.93 -16.79 18.00
N ARG A 327 8.29 -16.20 19.14
CA ARG A 327 7.65 -16.44 20.45
C ARG A 327 6.38 -15.63 20.65
N SER A 328 6.21 -14.54 19.90
CA SER A 328 5.09 -13.61 20.00
C SER A 328 3.98 -13.93 19.00
N TRP A 329 2.78 -13.40 19.25
CA TRP A 329 1.63 -13.62 18.38
C TRP A 329 0.75 -12.36 18.27
N PHE A 330 -0.07 -12.31 17.22
CA PHE A 330 -1.09 -11.29 17.02
C PHE A 330 -2.38 -11.92 16.50
N ILE A 331 -3.51 -11.25 16.70
CA ILE A 331 -4.80 -11.67 16.14
C ILE A 331 -4.74 -11.58 14.61
N GLN A 332 -4.97 -12.71 13.92
CA GLN A 332 -4.81 -12.81 12.47
C GLN A 332 -6.13 -12.53 11.73
N CYS A 333 -6.01 -12.16 10.47
CA CYS A 333 -7.13 -11.94 9.54
C CYS A 333 -6.73 -12.53 8.17
N PRO A 334 -6.46 -13.84 8.10
CA PRO A 334 -6.13 -14.45 6.83
C PRO A 334 -7.27 -14.19 5.82
N PRO A 335 -6.96 -14.05 4.52
CA PRO A 335 -8.00 -14.06 3.51
C PRO A 335 -8.73 -15.42 3.49
N PRO A 336 -9.98 -15.47 2.97
CA PRO A 336 -10.68 -16.72 2.74
C PRO A 336 -9.90 -17.62 1.76
N PRO A 337 -10.05 -18.96 1.88
CA PRO A 337 -9.53 -19.88 0.88
C PRO A 337 -10.20 -19.63 -0.48
N SER A 338 -9.59 -20.12 -1.56
CA SER A 338 -10.18 -20.00 -2.89
C SER A 338 -11.51 -20.76 -2.97
N THR A 339 -12.43 -20.32 -3.84
CA THR A 339 -13.77 -20.95 -3.97
C THR A 339 -13.69 -22.45 -4.32
N SER A 340 -12.63 -22.86 -5.01
CA SER A 340 -12.30 -24.25 -5.32
C SER A 340 -11.88 -25.09 -4.11
N GLU A 341 -11.29 -24.46 -3.09
CA GLU A 341 -10.84 -25.11 -1.85
C GLU A 341 -11.91 -25.08 -0.75
N MET A 342 -12.93 -24.25 -0.90
CA MET A 342 -14.06 -24.18 0.03
C MET A 342 -14.94 -25.42 -0.06
N THR A 343 -15.40 -25.90 1.10
CA THR A 343 -16.49 -26.87 1.22
C THR A 343 -17.83 -26.25 0.82
N THR A 344 -18.84 -27.08 0.55
CA THR A 344 -20.18 -26.60 0.21
C THR A 344 -20.79 -25.75 1.34
N LYS A 345 -20.57 -26.14 2.61
CA LYS A 345 -21.05 -25.38 3.76
C LYS A 345 -20.37 -24.02 3.90
N GLU A 346 -19.05 -23.95 3.68
CA GLU A 346 -18.29 -22.69 3.70
C GLU A 346 -18.79 -21.70 2.64
N ARG A 347 -19.25 -22.17 1.48
CA ARG A 347 -19.81 -21.30 0.43
C ARG A 347 -21.18 -20.71 0.77
N GLU A 348 -21.91 -21.33 1.69
CA GLU A 348 -23.26 -20.91 2.08
C GLU A 348 -23.27 -19.91 3.24
N VAL A 349 -22.18 -19.84 4.02
CA VAL A 349 -22.07 -18.99 5.21
C VAL A 349 -21.02 -17.91 5.02
N GLY A 350 -21.28 -16.70 5.55
CA GLY A 350 -20.34 -15.58 5.45
C GLY A 350 -18.99 -15.90 6.07
N TYR A 351 -17.90 -15.54 5.39
CA TYR A 351 -16.54 -15.77 5.87
C TYR A 351 -16.24 -15.01 7.17
N TRP A 352 -15.67 -15.72 8.15
CA TRP A 352 -15.15 -15.14 9.39
C TRP A 352 -13.68 -15.52 9.58
N ASP A 353 -12.86 -14.54 9.89
CA ASP A 353 -11.48 -14.77 10.29
C ASP A 353 -11.30 -14.75 11.82
N GLN A 354 -10.07 -14.97 12.31
CA GLN A 354 -9.80 -14.98 13.74
C GLN A 354 -10.12 -13.63 14.40
N SER A 355 -9.88 -12.51 13.71
CA SER A 355 -10.21 -11.16 14.16
C SER A 355 -11.72 -11.00 14.33
N ASP A 356 -12.52 -11.51 13.41
CA ASP A 356 -13.98 -11.51 13.52
C ASP A 356 -14.45 -12.30 14.75
N PHE A 357 -13.94 -13.51 14.94
CA PHE A 357 -14.26 -14.32 16.13
C PHE A 357 -13.83 -13.64 17.43
N PHE A 358 -12.67 -12.96 17.44
CA PHE A 358 -12.17 -12.24 18.60
C PHE A 358 -13.04 -11.01 18.93
N TYR A 359 -13.26 -10.12 17.96
CA TYR A 359 -14.02 -8.88 18.16
C TYR A 359 -15.53 -9.11 18.29
N HIS A 360 -16.04 -10.29 17.91
CA HIS A 360 -17.42 -10.65 18.18
C HIS A 360 -17.70 -10.85 19.68
N ASP A 361 -16.77 -11.34 20.50
CA ASP A 361 -16.91 -11.29 21.97
C ASP A 361 -15.52 -11.49 22.60
N PRO A 362 -14.76 -10.40 22.83
CA PRO A 362 -13.37 -10.50 23.27
C PRO A 362 -13.23 -11.23 24.60
N ILE A 363 -14.14 -11.00 25.54
CA ILE A 363 -14.11 -11.63 26.86
C ILE A 363 -14.37 -13.13 26.74
N LYS A 364 -15.40 -13.53 25.98
CA LYS A 364 -15.68 -14.94 25.74
C LYS A 364 -14.53 -15.62 25.02
N TYR A 365 -13.96 -14.98 23.99
CA TYR A 365 -12.83 -15.51 23.25
C TYR A 365 -11.63 -15.77 24.18
N LEU A 366 -11.25 -14.81 25.02
CA LEU A 366 -10.14 -14.99 25.96
C LEU A 366 -10.42 -16.12 26.97
N VAL A 367 -11.65 -16.25 27.46
CA VAL A 367 -12.02 -17.32 28.41
C VAL A 367 -12.00 -18.71 27.75
N GLU A 368 -12.41 -18.83 26.49
CA GLU A 368 -12.52 -20.13 25.79
C GLU A 368 -11.22 -20.55 25.09
N ARG A 369 -10.39 -19.59 24.66
CA ARG A 369 -9.22 -19.85 23.80
C ARG A 369 -7.88 -19.78 24.52
N PHE A 370 -7.85 -19.30 25.77
CA PHE A 370 -6.63 -19.22 26.57
C PHE A 370 -6.72 -20.14 27.79
N PRO A 371 -5.58 -20.65 28.29
CA PRO A 371 -5.53 -21.39 29.54
C PRO A 371 -6.12 -20.63 30.72
N TYR A 372 -6.62 -21.34 31.72
CA TYR A 372 -7.18 -20.69 32.92
C TYR A 372 -6.10 -19.93 33.71
N ASN A 373 -4.90 -20.47 33.84
CA ASN A 373 -3.78 -19.82 34.55
C ASN A 373 -2.77 -19.25 33.55
N VAL A 374 -2.06 -18.20 33.96
CA VAL A 374 -0.91 -17.69 33.22
C VAL A 374 0.29 -18.58 33.54
N ASP A 375 0.87 -19.19 32.52
CA ASP A 375 2.14 -19.89 32.63
C ASP A 375 3.28 -18.86 32.60
N THR A 376 4.03 -18.77 33.70
CA THR A 376 5.11 -17.79 33.86
C THR A 376 6.39 -18.15 33.11
N ASP A 377 6.48 -19.36 32.56
CA ASP A 377 7.58 -19.75 31.67
C ASP A 377 7.38 -19.20 30.25
N TYR A 378 6.19 -18.66 29.95
CA TYR A 378 5.79 -18.09 28.67
C TYR A 378 6.23 -18.97 27.48
N PRO A 379 5.76 -20.23 27.42
CA PRO A 379 6.13 -21.16 26.37
C PRO A 379 5.74 -20.60 25.02
N SER A 380 6.63 -20.73 24.04
CA SER A 380 6.31 -20.39 22.65
C SER A 380 5.13 -21.23 22.18
N VAL A 381 4.31 -20.65 21.32
CA VAL A 381 3.33 -21.44 20.59
C VAL A 381 4.15 -22.32 19.66
N SER A 382 4.37 -23.60 20.01
CA SER A 382 5.22 -24.47 19.20
C SER A 382 4.67 -24.49 17.77
N LYS A 383 5.55 -24.58 16.77
CA LYS A 383 5.14 -24.92 15.37
C LYS A 383 4.31 -26.20 15.35
N GLU A 384 4.46 -27.03 16.39
CA GLU A 384 3.64 -28.19 16.70
C GLU A 384 2.22 -27.87 17.17
N TYR A 385 1.90 -26.78 17.87
CA TYR A 385 0.51 -26.42 18.23
C TYR A 385 -0.34 -26.05 17.01
N GLY A 386 0.28 -25.62 15.91
CA GLY A 386 -0.36 -25.54 14.59
C GLY A 386 -0.52 -26.91 13.88
N LYS A 387 0.15 -27.95 14.39
CA LYS A 387 0.18 -29.32 13.85
C LYS A 387 -0.58 -30.33 14.74
N LEU A 388 -0.76 -30.07 16.04
CA LEU A 388 -1.30 -30.98 17.06
C LEU A 388 -2.77 -30.72 17.45
N THR A 389 -3.47 -29.81 16.79
CA THR A 389 -4.93 -29.65 16.91
C THR A 389 -5.67 -29.95 15.60
N TRP A 390 -5.15 -30.91 14.82
CA TRP A 390 -5.99 -31.74 13.95
C TRP A 390 -6.49 -33.01 14.69
N ILE A 391 -6.62 -32.94 16.03
CA ILE A 391 -7.43 -33.93 16.74
C ILE A 391 -8.87 -33.64 16.33
N GLU A 392 -9.38 -34.45 15.40
CA GLU A 392 -10.80 -34.57 15.12
C GLU A 392 -11.54 -34.81 16.44
N GLY A 393 -12.16 -33.77 17.01
CA GLY A 393 -13.10 -33.96 18.12
C GLY A 393 -13.28 -32.80 19.09
N GLU A 394 -12.22 -32.07 19.46
CA GLU A 394 -12.33 -31.09 20.57
C GLU A 394 -11.82 -29.71 20.17
N GLY A 395 -12.74 -28.81 19.82
CA GLY A 395 -12.44 -27.37 19.73
C GLY A 395 -12.76 -26.67 18.41
N LYS A 396 -13.26 -27.38 17.39
CA LYS A 396 -14.03 -26.73 16.31
C LYS A 396 -15.34 -26.26 16.93
N GLY A 397 -15.55 -24.95 16.97
CA GLY A 397 -16.85 -24.39 17.26
C GLY A 397 -17.90 -24.92 16.28
N LYS A 398 -19.17 -24.67 16.59
CA LYS A 398 -20.27 -25.01 15.67
C LYS A 398 -20.16 -24.29 14.32
N ASP A 399 -19.35 -23.23 14.26
CA ASP A 399 -19.10 -22.43 13.08
C ASP A 399 -18.10 -23.12 12.14
N VAL A 400 -18.39 -23.05 10.84
CA VAL A 400 -17.60 -23.70 9.79
C VAL A 400 -16.23 -23.04 9.64
N TRP A 401 -16.13 -21.74 9.96
CA TRP A 401 -14.90 -20.96 9.85
C TRP A 401 -14.03 -20.97 11.11
N ASP A 402 -14.51 -21.57 12.20
CA ASP A 402 -13.73 -21.67 13.43
C ASP A 402 -12.62 -22.72 13.32
N LYS A 403 -11.38 -22.24 13.16
CA LYS A 403 -10.19 -23.10 13.08
C LYS A 403 -9.66 -23.52 14.45
N GLY A 404 -10.35 -23.18 15.53
CA GLY A 404 -9.99 -23.63 16.87
C GLY A 404 -8.73 -22.96 17.43
N TRP A 405 -8.43 -21.72 17.05
CA TRP A 405 -7.25 -20.98 17.51
C TRP A 405 -7.10 -21.01 19.04
N ARG A 406 -5.88 -21.21 19.53
CA ARG A 406 -5.52 -21.21 20.95
C ARG A 406 -4.24 -20.42 21.15
N HIS A 407 -4.14 -19.76 22.29
CA HIS A 407 -3.02 -18.88 22.62
C HIS A 407 -2.59 -19.07 24.07
N ASN A 408 -1.30 -18.98 24.33
CA ASN A 408 -0.78 -18.85 25.68
C ASN A 408 -0.83 -17.38 26.11
N TRP A 409 -1.03 -17.16 27.41
CA TRP A 409 -0.91 -15.83 28.00
C TRP A 409 0.54 -15.32 27.85
N PRO A 410 0.75 -14.15 27.24
CA PRO A 410 2.09 -13.61 27.03
C PRO A 410 2.55 -12.77 28.21
N SER A 411 3.84 -12.44 28.30
CA SER A 411 4.32 -11.55 29.36
C SER A 411 3.79 -10.13 29.19
N HIS A 412 3.60 -9.67 27.94
CA HIS A 412 3.01 -8.37 27.63
C HIS A 412 1.88 -8.48 26.60
N LEU A 413 0.78 -7.79 26.88
CA LEU A 413 -0.36 -7.62 25.97
C LEU A 413 -0.41 -6.18 25.45
N ILE A 414 -0.64 -6.04 24.15
CA ILE A 414 -0.75 -4.76 23.46
C ILE A 414 -2.15 -4.64 22.86
N MET A 415 -2.83 -3.52 23.10
CA MET A 415 -4.17 -3.26 22.57
C MET A 415 -4.50 -1.77 22.51
N PHE A 416 -5.58 -1.40 21.82
CA PHE A 416 -6.16 -0.06 21.92
C PHE A 416 -7.01 0.09 23.19
N ASP A 417 -7.08 1.32 23.71
CA ASP A 417 -7.86 1.65 24.91
C ASP A 417 -9.35 1.32 24.77
N SER A 418 -9.91 1.45 23.56
CA SER A 418 -11.28 1.04 23.23
C SER A 418 -11.58 -0.41 23.65
N LEU A 419 -10.66 -1.34 23.38
CA LEU A 419 -10.85 -2.75 23.72
C LEU A 419 -10.91 -3.00 25.24
N LEU A 420 -10.21 -2.21 26.04
CA LEU A 420 -10.26 -2.33 27.51
C LEU A 420 -11.63 -1.96 28.09
N ARG A 421 -12.38 -1.12 27.38
CA ARG A 421 -13.73 -0.65 27.77
C ARG A 421 -14.83 -1.64 27.36
N GLU A 422 -14.54 -2.59 26.48
CA GLU A 422 -15.49 -3.61 26.05
C GLU A 422 -16.05 -4.38 27.25
N GLY A 423 -17.38 -4.41 27.32
CA GLY A 423 -18.13 -5.10 28.36
C GLY A 423 -18.50 -6.52 27.95
N THR A 424 -18.78 -7.36 28.93
CA THR A 424 -19.34 -8.68 28.66
C THR A 424 -20.73 -8.58 28.06
N ARG A 425 -20.99 -9.41 27.04
CA ARG A 425 -22.30 -9.52 26.39
C ARG A 425 -23.27 -10.43 27.16
N LYS A 426 -22.84 -11.00 28.29
CA LYS A 426 -23.70 -11.82 29.16
C LYS A 426 -24.64 -10.93 29.98
N VAL A 427 -25.94 -11.19 29.87
CA VAL A 427 -26.97 -10.48 30.63
C VAL A 427 -26.66 -10.51 32.13
N GLY A 428 -26.76 -9.34 32.78
CA GLY A 428 -26.53 -9.18 34.23
C GLY A 428 -25.07 -9.08 34.67
N HIS A 429 -24.10 -9.10 33.75
CA HIS A 429 -22.69 -8.91 34.09
C HIS A 429 -22.16 -7.57 33.56
N THR A 430 -21.42 -6.83 34.38
CA THR A 430 -20.85 -5.50 34.04
C THR A 430 -19.32 -5.50 33.97
N ARG A 431 -18.71 -6.69 33.92
CA ARG A 431 -17.25 -6.80 33.86
C ARG A 431 -16.74 -6.36 32.50
N THR A 432 -15.80 -5.42 32.51
CA THR A 432 -15.05 -5.01 31.32
C THR A 432 -13.85 -5.92 31.09
N LEU A 433 -13.26 -5.85 29.89
CA LEU A 433 -12.02 -6.56 29.60
C LEU A 433 -10.89 -6.10 30.54
N LYS A 434 -10.81 -4.80 30.87
CA LYS A 434 -9.86 -4.28 31.86
C LYS A 434 -9.97 -5.01 33.21
N ASN A 435 -11.19 -5.29 33.66
CA ASN A 435 -11.42 -6.00 34.91
C ASN A 435 -10.95 -7.47 34.80
N LEU A 436 -11.22 -8.13 33.68
CA LEU A 436 -10.76 -9.51 33.42
C LEU A 436 -9.22 -9.59 33.47
N LEU A 437 -8.53 -8.73 32.73
CA LEU A 437 -7.06 -8.71 32.69
C LEU A 437 -6.47 -8.36 34.05
N SER A 438 -7.09 -7.42 34.77
CA SER A 438 -6.66 -7.04 36.12
C SER A 438 -6.78 -8.21 37.11
N LEU A 439 -7.88 -8.97 37.06
CA LEU A 439 -8.08 -10.17 37.87
C LEU A 439 -7.08 -11.28 37.51
N LYS A 440 -6.72 -11.40 36.23
CA LYS A 440 -5.66 -12.31 35.79
C LYS A 440 -4.28 -11.93 36.30
N GLY A 441 -4.03 -10.65 36.59
CA GLY A 441 -2.75 -10.16 37.09
C GLY A 441 -2.02 -9.20 36.15
N TYR A 442 -2.63 -8.79 35.05
CA TYR A 442 -2.05 -7.80 34.14
C TYR A 442 -2.24 -6.38 34.67
N ARG A 443 -1.23 -5.53 34.47
CA ARG A 443 -1.21 -4.11 34.85
C ARG A 443 -0.73 -3.26 33.69
N GLU A 444 -1.28 -2.07 33.57
CA GLU A 444 -0.83 -1.08 32.60
C GLU A 444 0.58 -0.62 32.96
N VAL A 445 1.50 -0.66 32.00
CA VAL A 445 2.91 -0.27 32.18
C VAL A 445 3.35 0.84 31.24
N ALA A 446 2.66 1.00 30.11
CA ALA A 446 2.92 2.08 29.16
C ALA A 446 1.65 2.42 28.37
N ARG A 447 1.59 3.66 27.90
CA ARG A 447 0.51 4.21 27.08
C ARG A 447 1.10 5.14 26.03
N TYR A 448 0.74 4.91 24.78
CA TYR A 448 1.23 5.66 23.62
C TYR A 448 0.08 6.34 22.91
N TRP A 449 0.27 7.62 22.61
CA TRP A 449 -0.71 8.40 21.85
C TRP A 449 -0.95 7.76 20.47
N ASN A 450 -2.20 7.64 20.06
CA ASN A 450 -2.58 7.03 18.77
C ASN A 450 -3.36 7.97 17.85
N THR A 451 -4.53 8.43 18.30
CA THR A 451 -5.35 9.43 17.62
C THR A 451 -6.48 9.86 18.56
N ILE A 452 -7.08 11.01 18.28
CA ILE A 452 -8.29 11.46 18.99
C ILE A 452 -9.49 10.58 18.61
N GLN A 453 -9.61 10.27 17.31
CA GLN A 453 -10.68 9.44 16.75
C GLN A 453 -10.13 8.69 15.54
N HIS A 454 -10.57 7.45 15.37
CA HIS A 454 -10.26 6.61 14.22
C HIS A 454 -11.55 6.26 13.45
N GLU A 455 -11.44 5.95 12.16
CA GLU A 455 -12.58 5.52 11.32
C GLU A 455 -13.13 4.15 11.77
N ASP A 456 -12.23 3.24 12.12
CA ASP A 456 -12.53 1.99 12.82
C ASP A 456 -12.52 2.21 14.34
N ALA A 457 -13.70 2.16 14.96
CA ALA A 457 -13.87 2.37 16.41
C ALA A 457 -13.07 1.38 17.28
N ARG A 458 -12.69 0.21 16.74
CA ARG A 458 -11.82 -0.75 17.44
C ARG A 458 -10.38 -0.25 17.62
N ARG A 459 -10.01 0.82 16.92
CA ARG A 459 -8.70 1.49 16.98
C ARG A 459 -8.78 2.82 17.72
N ASP A 460 -9.90 3.13 18.35
CA ASP A 460 -10.06 4.37 19.11
C ASP A 460 -9.25 4.34 20.42
N GLY A 461 -8.77 5.53 20.79
CA GLY A 461 -7.95 5.75 21.97
C GLY A 461 -6.49 5.33 21.78
N ASP A 462 -5.72 5.52 22.84
CA ASP A 462 -4.28 5.25 22.89
C ASP A 462 -3.96 3.76 22.76
N VAL A 463 -2.72 3.46 22.38
CA VAL A 463 -2.18 2.10 22.46
C VAL A 463 -1.68 1.86 23.88
N VAL A 464 -2.17 0.81 24.52
CA VAL A 464 -1.89 0.45 25.91
C VAL A 464 -1.06 -0.84 25.97
N VAL A 465 -0.01 -0.82 26.78
CA VAL A 465 0.80 -2.01 27.10
C VAL A 465 0.46 -2.48 28.50
N MET A 466 0.08 -3.75 28.60
CA MET A 466 -0.25 -4.42 29.85
C MET A 466 0.77 -5.53 30.13
N ALA A 467 1.48 -5.48 31.24
CA ALA A 467 2.42 -6.53 31.66
C ALA A 467 1.82 -7.43 32.73
N TYR A 468 2.13 -8.72 32.71
CA TYR A 468 1.76 -9.64 33.77
C TYR A 468 2.59 -9.39 35.04
N LYS A 469 1.91 -9.17 36.17
CA LYS A 469 2.51 -8.93 37.50
C LYS A 469 2.03 -9.92 38.56
N GLY A 470 1.29 -10.95 38.17
CA GLY A 470 0.64 -11.86 39.08
C GLY A 470 -0.67 -11.30 39.68
N PRO A 471 -1.53 -12.18 40.22
CA PRO A 471 -2.72 -11.77 40.94
C PRO A 471 -2.33 -10.96 42.19
N LYS A 472 -3.17 -9.99 42.60
CA LYS A 472 -2.96 -9.29 43.87
C LYS A 472 -3.04 -10.33 44.99
N SER A 473 -1.93 -10.59 45.68
CA SER A 473 -2.00 -11.15 47.02
C SER A 473 -2.73 -10.12 47.88
N HIS A 474 -3.91 -10.47 48.39
CA HIS A 474 -4.47 -9.75 49.53
C HIS A 474 -3.54 -10.05 50.72
N GLY A 475 -2.57 -9.16 50.93
CA GLY A 475 -1.77 -9.11 52.15
C GLY A 475 -2.55 -8.45 53.27
#